data_AF-A0A662DLT7-F1
#
_entry.id   AF-A0A662DLT7-F1
#
_cell.length_a   1.000
_cell.length_b   1.000
_cell.length_c   1.000
_cell.angle_alpha   90.00
_cell.angle_beta   90.00
_cell.angle_gamma   90.00
#
_symmetry.space_group_name_H-M   'P 1'
#
loop_
_entity.id
_entity.type
_entity.pdbx_description
1 polymer ?
#
loop_
_entity_poly.entity_id
_entity_poly.type
_entity_poly.pdbx_seq_one_letter_code
_entity_poly.pdbx_strand_id
1 'polypeptide(L)' 'MTGPVSWVRSAADGAARSGVMSTPHGAVETPGFMAVGTRATVKTLDTVDLEG' A
#
# COMPACT_ATOMS: atom_id res chain seq x y z
N MET A 1 16.79 -9.97 -11.14
CA MET A 1 16.35 -8.64 -11.59
C MET A 1 15.15 -8.25 -10.74
N THR A 2 15.27 -7.18 -9.94
CA THR A 2 14.19 -6.65 -9.11
C THR A 2 13.06 -6.21 -10.03
N GLY A 3 11.88 -6.82 -9.87
CA GLY A 3 10.70 -6.44 -10.64
C GLY A 3 10.22 -5.02 -10.30
N PRO A 4 9.18 -4.53 -10.98
CA PRO A 4 8.62 -3.18 -10.75
C PRO A 4 8.10 -2.97 -9.31
N VAL A 5 7.96 -4.02 -8.51
CA VAL A 5 7.52 -3.98 -7.12
C VAL A 5 8.60 -4.61 -6.23
N SER A 6 8.95 -3.93 -5.13
CA SER A 6 9.89 -4.42 -4.10
C SER A 6 9.34 -4.15 -2.71
N TRP A 7 9.80 -4.89 -1.70
CA TRP A 7 9.37 -4.72 -0.32
C TRP A 7 10.55 -4.81 0.65
N VAL A 8 10.60 -3.88 1.62
CA VAL A 8 11.64 -3.82 2.65
C VAL A 8 10.99 -3.90 4.03
N ARG A 9 11.47 -4.80 4.87
CA ARG A 9 11.02 -4.96 6.26
C ARG A 9 11.58 -3.85 7.15
N SER A 10 10.71 -3.23 7.94
CA SER A 10 11.10 -2.27 8.99
C SER A 10 11.20 -2.95 10.37
N ALA A 11 10.20 -3.76 10.75
CA ALA A 11 10.22 -4.52 12.01
C ALA A 11 9.42 -5.83 11.90
N ALA A 12 9.54 -6.72 12.90
CA ALA A 12 8.55 -7.77 13.13
C ALA A 12 8.46 -8.12 14.62
N ASP A 13 7.32 -8.68 14.98
CA ASP A 13 7.07 -9.33 16.25
C ASP A 13 6.33 -10.65 15.97
N GLY A 14 6.99 -11.78 16.23
CA GLY A 14 6.51 -13.10 15.81
C GLY A 14 6.20 -13.17 14.30
N ALA A 15 4.92 -13.42 13.98
CA ALA A 15 4.43 -13.48 12.60
C ALA A 15 4.06 -12.10 12.00
N ALA A 16 3.88 -11.08 12.84
CA ALA A 16 3.50 -9.73 12.40
C ALA A 16 4.71 -9.01 11.80
N ARG A 17 4.54 -8.30 10.67
CA ARG A 17 5.63 -7.60 9.97
C ARG A 17 5.17 -6.20 9.62
N SER A 18 6.09 -5.24 9.77
CA SER A 18 5.94 -3.91 9.20
C SER A 18 7.04 -3.65 8.17
N GLY A 19 6.76 -2.79 7.19
CA GLY A 19 7.68 -2.51 6.09
C GLY A 19 7.08 -1.59 5.05
N VAL A 20 7.86 -1.30 4.02
CA VAL A 20 7.46 -0.43 2.91
C VAL A 20 7.54 -1.21 1.60
N MET A 21 6.45 -1.18 0.83
CA MET A 21 6.39 -1.71 -0.53
C MET A 21 6.63 -0.57 -1.51
N SER A 22 7.68 -0.65 -2.33
CA SER A 22 7.90 0.27 -3.44
C SER A 22 7.17 -0.24 -4.67
N THR A 23 6.35 0.61 -5.28
CA THR A 23 5.71 0.37 -6.58
C THR A 23 6.06 1.50 -7.55
N PRO A 24 5.81 1.36 -8.86
CA PRO A 24 5.99 2.46 -9.80
C PRO A 24 5.08 3.66 -9.53
N HIS A 25 4.05 3.49 -8.69
CA HIS A 25 3.06 4.51 -8.34
C HIS A 25 3.26 5.07 -6.92
N GLY A 26 4.37 4.74 -6.27
CA GLY A 26 4.71 5.25 -4.95
C GLY A 26 4.97 4.15 -3.92
N ALA A 27 5.32 4.59 -2.72
CA ALA A 27 5.55 3.73 -1.57
C ALA A 27 4.23 3.44 -0.83
N VAL A 28 4.05 2.19 -0.40
CA VAL A 28 2.89 1.75 0.39
C VAL A 28 3.39 1.17 1.71
N GLU A 29 2.96 1.75 2.83
CA GLU A 29 3.28 1.24 4.15
C GLU A 29 2.49 -0.04 4.45
N THR A 30 3.15 -1.00 5.09
CA THR A 30 2.58 -2.28 5.50
C THR A 30 2.79 -2.50 7.00
N PRO A 31 1.81 -3.05 7.73
CA PRO A 31 0.49 -3.49 7.25
C PRO A 31 -0.43 -2.31 6.92
N GLY A 32 -1.12 -2.36 5.78
CA GLY A 32 -2.06 -1.33 5.35
C GLY A 32 -3.37 -1.97 4.86
N PHE A 33 -4.51 -1.34 5.17
CA PHE A 33 -5.81 -1.74 4.62
C PHE A 33 -6.10 -0.88 3.40
N MET A 34 -6.22 -1.51 2.22
CA MET A 34 -6.45 -0.79 0.97
C MET A 34 -7.93 -0.88 0.57
N ALA A 35 -8.51 0.26 0.18
CA ALA A 35 -9.88 0.30 -0.33
C ALA A 35 -9.99 -0.45 -1.67
N VAL A 36 -11.10 -1.17 -1.87
CA VAL A 36 -11.33 -1.93 -3.10
C VAL A 36 -11.98 -1.04 -4.16
N GLY A 37 -11.18 -0.59 -5.14
CA GLY A 37 -11.64 0.21 -6.27
C GLY A 37 -12.08 -0.63 -7.48
N THR A 38 -13.04 -1.54 -7.33
CA THR A 38 -13.51 -2.45 -8.41
C THR A 38 -14.10 -1.72 -9.64
N ARG A 39 -14.29 -0.40 -9.57
CA ARG A 39 -14.67 0.49 -10.68
C ARG A 39 -13.79 1.74 -10.79
N ALA A 40 -12.54 1.68 -10.32
CA ALA A 40 -11.65 2.83 -10.20
C ALA A 40 -12.21 3.97 -9.32
N THR A 41 -13.08 3.65 -8.36
CA THR A 41 -13.64 4.61 -7.40
C THR A 41 -13.84 3.91 -6.06
N VAL A 42 -13.46 4.56 -4.96
CA VAL A 42 -13.92 4.18 -3.63
C VAL A 42 -15.35 4.70 -3.51
N LYS A 43 -16.31 3.81 -3.26
CA LYS A 43 -17.72 4.22 -3.20
C LYS A 43 -17.85 5.38 -2.21
N THR A 44 -18.47 6.47 -2.66
CA THR A 44 -18.74 7.71 -1.91
C THR A 44 -17.54 8.64 -1.63
N LEU A 45 -16.36 8.43 -2.22
CA LEU A 45 -15.19 9.31 -2.07
C LEU A 45 -14.57 9.64 -3.42
N ASP A 46 -14.17 10.89 -3.63
CA ASP A 46 -13.35 11.33 -4.76
C ASP A 46 -11.86 11.12 -4.46
N THR A 47 -10.99 11.09 -5.49
CA THR A 47 -9.53 10.90 -5.29
C THR A 47 -8.93 11.88 -4.29
N VAL A 48 -9.39 13.14 -4.27
CA VAL A 48 -8.91 14.17 -3.34
C VAL A 48 -9.17 13.81 -1.87
N ASP A 49 -10.21 13.02 -1.59
CA ASP A 49 -10.54 12.59 -0.23
C ASP A 49 -9.59 11.48 0.29
N LEU A 50 -8.75 10.91 -0.57
CA LEU A 50 -7.82 9.82 -0.24
C LEU A 50 -6.38 10.31 0.02
N GLU A 51 -6.07 11.57 -0.27
CA GLU A 51 -4.72 12.15 -0.22
C GLU A 51 -4.40 12.78 1.17
N GLY A 52 -5.05 12.31 2.23
CA GLY A 52 -4.89 12.81 3.60
C GLY A 52 -3.58 12.42 4.28
#